data_AF-A0A843J8H6-F1
#
_entry.id   AF-A0A843J8H6-F1
#
_cell.length_a   1.000
_cell.length_b   1.000
_cell.length_c   1.000
_cell.angle_alpha   90.00
_cell.angle_beta   90.00
_cell.angle_gamma   90.00
#
_symmetry.space_group_name_H-M   'P 1'
#
loop_
_entity.id
_entity.type
_entity.pdbx_description
1 polymer ?
#
loop_
_entity_poly.entity_id
_entity_poly.type
_entity_poly.pdbx_seq_one_letter_code
_entity_poly.pdbx_strand_id
1 'polypeptide(L)'
;MKFEEWEPHYKNILDFFGFDRTGDEDAAVLARSLTDKDDIAVLKDAVCGKKVTVCGNAPSLPEDMRLGRRIGRAGKVAGTGNGAEAGKGDAGNAPSSSDEV
;
A
#
# COMPACT_ATOMS: atom_id res chain seq x y z
N MET A 1 -5.83 -7.77 12.64
CA MET A 1 -5.84 -8.93 11.72
C MET A 1 -4.72 -9.85 12.15
N LYS A 2 -4.91 -11.17 12.09
CA LYS A 2 -3.84 -12.14 12.36
C LYS A 2 -2.99 -12.29 11.09
N PHE A 3 -1.67 -12.28 11.22
CA PHE A 3 -0.79 -12.35 10.05
C PHE A 3 -0.95 -13.67 9.31
N GLU A 4 -1.16 -14.75 10.03
CA GLU A 4 -1.30 -16.11 9.50
C GLU A 4 -2.46 -16.24 8.51
N GLU A 5 -3.53 -15.48 8.73
CA GLU A 5 -4.68 -15.42 7.82
C GLU A 5 -4.37 -14.61 6.54
N TRP A 6 -3.45 -13.65 6.62
CA TRP A 6 -3.09 -12.75 5.53
C TRP A 6 -1.86 -13.21 4.73
N GLU A 7 -0.99 -14.03 5.34
CA GLU A 7 0.27 -14.50 4.77
C GLU A 7 0.12 -15.12 3.36
N PRO A 8 -0.93 -15.90 3.03
CA PRO A 8 -1.11 -16.41 1.68
C PRO A 8 -1.29 -15.29 0.64
N HIS A 9 -2.02 -14.23 0.99
CA HIS A 9 -2.21 -13.08 0.11
C HIS A 9 -0.92 -12.25 -0.02
N TYR A 10 -0.20 -12.07 1.07
CA TYR A 10 1.11 -11.42 1.08
C TYR A 10 2.10 -12.11 0.14
N LYS A 11 2.22 -13.44 0.21
CA LYS A 11 3.09 -14.22 -0.67
C LYS A 11 2.73 -14.05 -2.15
N ASN A 12 1.44 -14.01 -2.48
CA ASN A 12 0.98 -13.75 -3.85
C ASN A 12 1.34 -12.34 -4.33
N ILE A 13 1.31 -11.34 -3.45
CA ILE A 13 1.72 -9.96 -3.77
C ILE A 13 3.22 -9.92 -4.04
N LEU A 14 4.04 -10.55 -3.20
CA LEU A 14 5.49 -10.63 -3.41
C LEU A 14 5.83 -11.26 -4.77
N ASP A 15 5.21 -12.40 -5.08
CA ASP A 15 5.40 -13.10 -6.37
C ASP A 15 4.99 -12.22 -7.56
N PHE A 16 3.80 -11.60 -7.48
CA PHE A 16 3.29 -10.76 -8.55
C PHE A 16 4.17 -9.54 -8.86
N PHE A 17 4.69 -8.88 -7.82
CA PHE A 17 5.56 -7.71 -7.97
C PHE A 17 7.05 -8.07 -8.12
N GLY A 18 7.41 -9.35 -7.99
CA GLY A 18 8.80 -9.80 -8.03
C GLY A 18 9.64 -9.32 -6.84
N PHE A 19 9.01 -9.10 -5.68
CA PHE A 19 9.69 -8.69 -4.46
C PHE A 19 10.14 -9.89 -3.64
N ASP A 20 11.33 -9.77 -3.05
CA ASP A 20 11.79 -10.72 -2.05
C ASP A 20 11.28 -10.33 -0.66
N ARG A 21 10.97 -11.35 0.16
CA ARG A 21 10.45 -11.16 1.51
C ARG A 21 11.47 -10.46 2.41
N THR A 22 12.75 -10.84 2.34
CA THR A 22 13.78 -10.24 3.18
C THR A 22 13.95 -8.76 2.85
N GLY A 23 13.88 -8.39 1.58
CA GLY A 23 13.90 -6.98 1.16
C GLY A 23 12.73 -6.16 1.73
N ASP A 24 11.51 -6.72 1.76
CA ASP A 24 10.33 -6.08 2.36
C ASP A 24 10.46 -5.96 3.90
N GLU A 25 10.95 -7.01 4.56
CA GLU A 25 11.21 -7.01 6.00
C GLU A 25 12.29 -5.97 6.40
N ASP A 26 13.37 -5.87 5.61
CA ASP A 26 14.43 -4.86 5.81
C ASP A 26 13.89 -3.43 5.61
N ALA A 27 13.05 -3.23 4.59
CA ALA A 27 12.38 -1.96 4.35
C ALA A 27 11.45 -1.57 5.51
N ALA A 28 10.75 -2.55 6.11
CA ALA A 28 9.91 -2.32 7.30
C ALA A 28 10.74 -1.91 8.52
N VAL A 29 11.90 -2.52 8.74
CA VAL A 29 12.85 -2.14 9.81
C VAL A 29 13.36 -0.71 9.60
N LEU A 30 13.76 -0.37 8.37
CA LEU A 30 14.18 0.99 8.03
C LEU A 30 13.05 2.00 8.22
N ALA A 31 11.85 1.69 7.74
CA ALA A 31 10.67 2.53 7.95
C ALA A 31 10.41 2.81 9.44
N ARG A 32 10.59 1.80 10.29
CA ARG A 32 10.47 1.95 11.74
C ARG A 32 11.57 2.80 12.35
N SER A 33 12.80 2.75 11.84
CA SER A 33 13.90 3.58 12.36
C SER A 33 13.74 5.06 12.01
N LEU A 34 12.98 5.37 10.95
CA LEU A 34 12.65 6.73 10.53
C LEU A 34 11.49 7.36 11.31
N THR A 35 10.77 6.59 12.14
CA THR A 35 9.66 7.09 12.95
C THR A 35 9.99 7.07 14.44
N ASP A 36 9.61 8.14 15.14
CA ASP A 36 9.88 8.32 16.58
C ASP A 36 8.68 7.96 17.46
N LYS A 37 7.50 7.73 16.86
CA LYS A 37 6.22 7.61 17.56
C LYS A 37 5.36 6.47 17.02
N ASP A 38 4.56 5.92 17.93
CA ASP A 38 3.49 4.98 17.64
C ASP A 38 2.14 5.72 17.68
N ASP A 39 1.58 5.98 16.50
CA ASP A 39 0.31 6.70 16.34
C ASP A 39 -0.93 5.77 16.37
N ILE A 40 -0.79 4.49 16.75
CA ILE A 40 -1.91 3.53 16.75
C ILE A 40 -3.11 4.05 17.57
N ALA A 41 -2.87 4.65 18.74
CA ALA A 41 -3.95 5.19 19.57
C ALA A 41 -4.68 6.36 18.88
N VAL A 42 -3.94 7.29 18.30
CA VAL A 42 -4.48 8.45 17.56
C VAL A 42 -5.26 7.99 16.33
N LEU A 43 -4.72 7.02 15.59
CA LEU A 43 -5.37 6.42 14.43
C LEU A 43 -6.66 5.70 14.82
N LYS A 44 -6.66 4.94 15.92
CA LYS A 44 -7.85 4.24 16.41
C LYS A 44 -9.00 5.22 16.66
N ASP A 45 -8.74 6.32 17.36
CA ASP A 45 -9.76 7.36 17.61
C ASP A 45 -10.20 8.06 16.32
N ALA A 46 -9.27 8.22 15.37
CA ALA A 46 -9.55 8.85 14.09
C ALA A 46 -10.43 7.98 13.16
N VAL A 47 -10.31 6.65 13.19
CA VAL A 47 -10.95 5.75 12.20
C VAL A 47 -12.08 4.88 12.76
N CYS A 48 -12.09 4.60 14.08
CA CYS A 48 -13.05 3.67 14.66
C CYS A 48 -14.50 4.15 14.46
N GLY A 49 -15.35 3.27 13.93
CA GLY A 49 -16.76 3.55 13.64
C GLY A 49 -17.02 4.52 12.48
N LYS A 50 -15.98 4.94 11.74
CA LYS A 50 -16.09 5.91 10.65
C LYS A 50 -15.80 5.27 9.31
N LYS A 51 -16.48 5.74 8.27
CA LYS A 51 -16.11 5.41 6.89
C LYS A 51 -14.85 6.18 6.53
N VAL A 52 -13.79 5.45 6.22
CA VAL A 52 -12.48 6.02 5.86
C VAL A 52 -12.06 5.56 4.48
N THR A 53 -11.20 6.34 3.85
CA THR A 53 -10.53 5.97 2.61
C THR A 53 -9.03 5.87 2.90
N VAL A 54 -8.44 4.71 2.62
CA VAL A 54 -7.01 4.47 2.77
C VAL A 54 -6.35 4.82 1.44
N CYS A 55 -5.36 5.70 1.48
CA CYS A 55 -4.62 6.16 0.31
C CYS A 55 -3.13 5.87 0.48
N GLY A 56 -2.52 5.27 -0.54
CA GLY A 56 -1.06 5.18 -0.64
C GLY A 56 -0.44 6.52 -1.04
N ASN A 57 0.90 6.61 -1.01
CA ASN A 57 1.65 7.83 -1.33
C ASN A 57 1.93 8.01 -2.83
N ALA A 58 0.94 7.74 -3.70
CA ALA A 58 1.12 7.91 -5.14
C ALA A 58 1.32 9.40 -5.50
N PRO A 59 2.20 9.75 -6.46
CA PRO A 59 2.36 11.14 -6.90
C PRO A 59 1.06 11.77 -7.44
N SER A 60 0.13 10.95 -7.93
CA SER A 60 -1.20 11.40 -8.39
C SER A 60 -2.16 11.77 -7.26
N LEU A 61 -1.84 11.44 -6.00
CA LEU A 61 -2.76 11.58 -4.87
C LEU A 61 -3.33 13.00 -4.73
N PRO A 62 -2.55 14.10 -4.85
CA PRO A 62 -3.10 15.45 -4.76
C PRO A 62 -4.17 15.72 -5.83
N GLU A 63 -3.96 15.24 -7.06
CA GLU A 63 -4.91 15.40 -8.17
C GLU A 63 -6.14 14.49 -8.00
N ASP A 64 -5.95 13.25 -7.54
CA ASP A 64 -7.05 12.33 -7.24
C ASP A 64 -7.96 12.90 -6.13
N MET A 65 -7.37 13.56 -5.13
CA MET A 65 -8.08 14.26 -4.06
C MET A 65 -8.88 15.45 -4.58
N ARG A 66 -8.29 16.28 -5.46
CA ARG A 66 -8.97 17.43 -6.07
C ARG A 66 -10.16 17.02 -6.92
N LEU A 67 -10.04 15.91 -7.65
CA LEU A 67 -11.01 15.49 -8.64
C LEU A 67 -12.15 14.65 -8.03
N GLY A 68 -12.06 14.29 -6.74
CA GLY A 68 -13.02 13.42 -6.06
C GLY A 68 -13.13 12.04 -6.68
N ARG A 69 -12.23 11.69 -7.61
CA ARG A 69 -12.18 10.41 -8.28
C ARG A 69 -11.57 9.44 -7.28
N ARG A 70 -12.36 8.48 -6.82
CA ARG A 70 -11.99 7.39 -5.88
C ARG A 70 -12.15 7.67 -4.39
N ILE A 71 -12.54 8.87 -3.97
CA ILE A 71 -12.80 9.18 -2.55
C ILE A 71 -14.30 9.28 -2.35
N GLY A 72 -14.86 8.36 -1.57
CA GLY A 72 -16.25 8.47 -1.14
C GLY A 72 -16.46 9.83 -0.48
N ARG A 73 -17.50 10.56 -0.89
CA ARG A 73 -17.72 12.01 -0.70
C ARG A 73 -17.76 12.53 0.77
N ALA A 74 -17.35 11.77 1.79
CA ALA A 74 -17.39 12.18 3.21
C ALA A 74 -16.48 11.35 4.16
N GLY A 75 -15.31 10.86 3.71
CA GLY A 75 -14.40 10.07 4.56
C GLY A 75 -13.17 10.85 5.02
N LYS A 76 -12.73 10.66 6.27
CA LYS A 76 -11.41 11.12 6.74
C LYS A 76 -10.32 10.34 6.00
N VAL A 77 -9.35 11.03 5.42
CA VAL A 77 -8.21 10.43 4.71
C VAL A 77 -7.10 10.18 5.72
N ALA A 78 -6.61 8.94 5.79
CA ALA A 78 -5.38 8.60 6.49
C ALA A 78 -4.31 8.27 5.45
N GLY A 79 -3.20 9.00 5.46
CA GLY A 79 -2.04 8.73 4.61
C GLY A 79 -1.13 7.73 5.30
N THR A 80 -0.79 6.64 4.61
CA THR A 80 0.15 5.62 5.10
C THR A 80 1.12 5.28 3.97
N GLY A 81 2.27 5.92 3.90
CA GLY A 81 3.24 5.55 2.86
C GLY A 81 4.63 6.09 3.11
N ASN A 82 5.56 5.19 3.40
CA ASN A 82 7.00 5.40 3.30
C ASN A 82 7.45 4.87 1.94
N GLY A 83 7.05 5.53 0.85
CA GLY A 83 7.56 5.18 -0.47
C GLY A 83 9.01 5.63 -0.59
N ALA A 84 9.96 4.75 -0.30
CA ALA A 84 11.34 4.94 -0.76
C ALA A 84 11.33 4.96 -2.30
N GLU A 85 12.04 5.91 -2.91
CA GLU A 85 12.04 6.19 -4.34
C GLU A 85 12.24 4.95 -5.25
N ALA A 86 11.43 4.93 -6.31
CA ALA A 86 11.71 4.45 -7.67
C ALA A 86 12.71 3.28 -7.85
N GLY A 87 12.26 2.05 -7.56
CA GLY A 87 12.69 0.91 -8.36
C GLY A 87 12.09 1.04 -9.76
N LYS A 88 12.92 1.21 -10.80
CA LYS A 88 12.53 0.91 -12.19
C LYS A 88 12.25 -0.60 -12.26
N GLY A 89 11.05 -1.01 -11.88
CA GLY A 89 10.53 -2.35 -12.13
C GLY A 89 10.14 -2.45 -13.60
N ASP A 90 10.80 -3.36 -14.30
CA ASP A 90 10.57 -3.65 -15.72
C ASP A 90 9.09 -3.97 -15.97
N ALA A 91 8.50 -3.27 -16.94
CA ALA A 91 7.15 -3.55 -17.41
C ALA A 91 7.22 -4.80 -18.29
N GLY A 92 7.22 -5.98 -17.67
CA GLY A 92 7.58 -7.19 -18.38
C GLY A 92 7.05 -8.48 -17.79
N ASN A 93 5.74 -8.56 -17.47
CA ASN A 93 5.03 -9.83 -17.63
C ASN A 93 3.51 -9.61 -17.80
N ALA A 94 3.10 -9.17 -18.98
CA ALA A 94 1.74 -9.49 -19.42
C ALA A 94 1.78 -10.96 -19.91
N PRO A 95 0.91 -11.86 -19.42
CA PRO A 95 0.77 -13.16 -20.06
C PRO A 95 0.34 -12.92 -21.51
N SER A 96 1.22 -13.28 -22.45
CA SER A 96 0.89 -13.38 -23.86
C SER A 96 -0.26 -14.37 -24.00
N SER A 97 -1.48 -13.86 -24.15
CA SER A 97 -2.54 -14.65 -24.76
C SER A 97 -2.13 -14.88 -26.21
N SER A 98 -1.47 -16.01 -26.46
CA SER A 98 -1.36 -16.52 -27.82
C SER A 98 -2.73 -17.03 -28.23
N ASP A 99 -3.33 -16.31 -29.16
CA ASP A 99 -4.53 -16.67 -29.90
C ASP A 99 -4.36 -17.98 -30.70
N GLU A 100 -5.51 -18.65 -30.88
CA GLU A 100 -5.88 -19.68 -31.88
C GLU A 100 -5.17 -21.05 -31.81
N VAL A 101 -5.89 -22.19 -31.75
CA VAL A 101 -6.96 -22.69 -32.66
C VAL A 101 -8.02 -23.48 -31.91
#